data_AF-A0A0P1BHG9-F1
#
_entry.id   AF-A0A0P1BHG9-F1
#
_cell.length_a   1.000
_cell.length_b   1.000
_cell.length_c   1.000
_cell.angle_alpha   90.00
_cell.angle_beta   90.00
_cell.angle_gamma   90.00
#
_symmetry.space_group_name_H-M   'P 1'
#
loop_
_entity.id
_entity.type
_entity.pdbx_description
1 polymer ?
#
loop_
_entity_poly.entity_id
_entity_poly.type
_entity_poly.pdbx_seq_one_letter_code
_entity_poly.pdbx_strand_id
1 'polypeptide(L)'
;MLLPARRSSRQSSRSATFEWLLLCLTTTLCLLSHLGGVAAYQVKLDSLDPLLQTCSGMWPGSNTSVELQLNATSNKGTVATIVYDYKDFARLGKASKEEDAFGTRTRTYVCTAPAVNAGLCSLEEQGNFLVDGDINGTSIVRNRVDLEQGKVKSVVYPVTKMGYYCVGAGEAAEPA
;
A
#
# COMPACT_ATOMS: atom_id res chain seq x y z
N MET A 1 45.47 22.83 77.96
CA MET A 1 44.60 23.54 76.99
C MET A 1 45.02 23.11 75.58
N LEU A 2 44.25 22.23 74.95
CA LEU A 2 44.46 21.77 73.58
C LEU A 2 43.56 22.61 72.65
N LEU A 3 44.16 23.29 71.68
CA LEU A 3 43.47 24.01 70.60
C LEU A 3 43.05 23.01 69.51
N PRO A 4 41.82 23.10 68.94
CA PRO A 4 41.44 22.26 67.81
C PRO A 4 41.92 22.86 66.48
N ALA A 5 42.47 22.00 65.62
CA ALA A 5 42.88 22.33 64.26
C ALA A 5 41.66 22.52 63.34
N ARG A 6 41.64 23.66 62.62
CA ARG A 6 40.60 24.00 61.64
C ARG A 6 40.95 23.35 60.29
N ARG A 7 40.18 22.34 59.88
CA ARG A 7 40.32 21.66 58.57
C ARG A 7 39.57 22.46 57.49
N SER A 8 40.29 22.96 56.49
CA SER A 8 39.72 23.64 55.33
C SER A 8 39.37 22.61 54.24
N SER A 9 38.08 22.48 53.91
CA SER A 9 37.61 21.71 52.76
C SER A 9 37.64 22.59 51.50
N ARG A 10 38.64 22.37 50.64
CA ARG A 10 38.61 22.86 49.25
C ARG A 10 37.72 21.92 48.43
N GLN A 11 36.51 22.38 48.11
CA GLN A 11 35.59 21.66 47.24
C GLN A 11 35.91 21.99 45.78
N SER A 12 36.18 20.94 45.00
CA SER A 12 36.66 21.00 43.61
C SER A 12 35.53 21.38 42.66
N SER A 13 35.55 22.62 42.16
CA SER A 13 34.61 23.17 41.16
C SER A 13 34.68 22.50 39.78
N ARG A 14 35.62 21.58 39.54
CA ARG A 14 35.86 20.97 38.22
C ARG A 14 34.93 19.79 37.89
N SER A 15 34.22 19.22 38.88
CA SER A 15 33.38 18.04 38.67
C SER A 15 32.01 18.38 38.04
N ALA A 16 31.45 19.53 38.39
CA ALA A 16 30.11 19.91 37.96
C ALA A 16 30.05 20.18 36.44
N THR A 17 31.05 20.85 35.87
CA THR A 17 31.02 21.17 34.42
C THR A 17 31.10 19.93 33.53
N PHE A 18 31.74 18.85 34.01
CA PHE A 18 31.88 17.60 33.26
C PHE A 18 30.60 16.76 33.27
N GLU A 19 29.88 16.71 34.40
CA GLU A 19 28.59 16.00 34.48
C GLU A 19 27.51 16.65 33.63
N TRP A 20 27.46 17.98 33.58
CA TRP A 20 26.50 18.70 32.72
C TRP A 20 26.78 18.49 31.23
N LEU A 21 28.05 18.36 30.83
CA LEU A 21 28.44 18.04 29.46
C LEU A 21 28.01 16.61 29.06
N LEU A 22 28.16 15.63 29.97
CA LEU A 22 27.72 14.25 29.76
C LEU A 22 26.19 14.12 29.68
N LEU A 23 25.45 14.86 30.52
CA LEU A 23 23.99 14.95 30.46
C LEU A 23 23.48 15.59 29.16
N CYS A 24 24.14 16.65 28.69
CA CYS A 24 23.82 17.26 27.39
C CYS A 24 24.14 16.34 26.20
N LEU A 25 25.24 15.59 26.26
CA LEU A 25 25.64 14.67 25.19
C LEU A 25 24.70 13.47 25.09
N THR A 26 24.26 12.92 26.22
CA THR A 26 23.32 11.79 26.26
C THR A 26 21.90 12.18 25.82
N THR A 27 21.43 13.34 26.23
CA THR A 27 20.13 13.87 25.78
C THR A 27 20.13 14.18 24.29
N THR A 28 21.19 14.79 23.75
CA THR A 28 21.31 15.01 22.30
C THR A 28 21.36 13.69 21.53
N LEU A 29 22.12 12.68 21.98
CA LEU A 29 22.17 11.37 21.32
C LEU A 29 20.80 10.66 21.31
N CYS A 30 19.99 10.79 22.36
CA CYS A 30 18.62 10.27 22.42
C CYS A 30 17.63 11.03 21.51
N LEU A 31 17.81 12.34 21.28
CA LEU A 31 16.96 13.04 20.31
C LEU A 31 17.28 12.64 18.86
N LEU A 32 18.53 12.29 18.56
CA LEU A 32 18.92 11.85 17.21
C LEU A 32 18.37 10.47 16.85
N SER A 33 18.06 9.59 17.81
CA SER A 33 17.50 8.26 17.54
C SER A 33 16.01 8.26 17.17
N HIS A 34 15.31 9.39 17.34
CA HIS A 34 13.91 9.56 16.93
C HIS A 34 13.74 10.06 15.48
N LEU A 35 14.83 10.33 14.76
CA LEU A 35 14.82 10.63 13.31
C LEU A 35 14.73 9.34 12.47
N GLY A 36 13.93 8.36 12.91
CA GLY A 36 13.62 7.18 12.11
C GLY A 36 12.90 7.62 10.84
N GLY A 37 13.53 7.41 9.68
CA GLY A 37 12.94 7.73 8.39
C GLY A 37 11.64 6.97 8.17
N VAL A 38 10.61 7.67 7.69
CA VAL A 38 9.36 7.04 7.24
C VAL A 38 9.65 6.35 5.91
N ALA A 39 9.96 5.06 5.95
CA ALA A 39 10.06 4.25 4.74
C ALA A 39 8.64 3.93 4.24
N ALA A 40 8.35 4.27 3.00
CA ALA A 40 7.14 3.79 2.33
C ALA A 40 7.27 2.28 2.10
N TYR A 41 6.23 1.53 2.46
CA TYR A 41 6.16 0.10 2.16
C TYR A 41 6.01 -0.09 0.64
N GLN A 42 6.93 -0.82 0.03
CA GLN A 42 6.94 -1.08 -1.41
C GLN A 42 6.96 -2.59 -1.65
N VAL A 43 6.15 -3.03 -2.61
CA VAL A 43 6.08 -4.43 -3.05
C VAL A 43 6.10 -4.44 -4.56
N LYS A 44 6.90 -5.32 -5.13
CA LYS A 44 6.89 -5.57 -6.58
C LYS A 44 5.77 -6.57 -6.87
N LEU A 45 4.88 -6.20 -7.79
CA LEU A 45 3.93 -7.13 -8.41
C LEU A 45 4.56 -7.61 -9.72
N ASP A 46 4.60 -8.92 -9.92
CA ASP A 46 5.11 -9.54 -11.14
C ASP A 46 3.97 -10.32 -11.81
N SER A 47 3.88 -10.28 -13.14
CA SER A 47 2.81 -10.98 -13.89
C SER A 47 2.91 -12.50 -13.79
N LEU A 48 4.06 -13.01 -13.33
CA LEU A 48 4.30 -14.42 -13.05
C LEU A 48 3.82 -14.85 -11.66
N ASP A 49 3.48 -13.89 -10.78
CA ASP A 49 3.00 -14.20 -9.45
C ASP A 49 1.50 -14.57 -9.51
N PRO A 50 1.11 -15.80 -9.12
CA PRO A 50 -0.27 -16.26 -9.20
C PRO A 50 -1.23 -15.44 -8.34
N LEU A 51 -0.74 -14.65 -7.38
CA LEU A 51 -1.61 -13.90 -6.48
C LEU A 51 -1.96 -12.49 -6.96
N LEU A 52 -1.25 -11.91 -7.94
CA LEU A 52 -1.50 -10.60 -8.61
C LEU A 52 -2.02 -9.45 -7.71
N GLN A 53 -1.88 -9.58 -6.39
CA GLN A 53 -2.55 -8.77 -5.41
C GLN A 53 -1.72 -8.72 -4.14
N THR A 54 -1.59 -7.52 -3.57
CA THR A 54 -0.98 -7.31 -2.27
C THR A 54 -1.94 -6.53 -1.37
N CYS A 55 -1.91 -6.78 -0.07
CA CYS A 55 -2.76 -6.08 0.89
C CYS A 55 -1.94 -5.60 2.09
N SER A 56 -2.31 -4.45 2.64
CA SER A 56 -1.69 -3.91 3.85
C SER A 56 -2.68 -3.10 4.68
N GLY A 57 -2.48 -3.11 6.00
CA GLY A 57 -3.21 -2.26 6.93
C GLY A 57 -2.72 -0.83 6.84
N MET A 58 -3.63 0.12 6.67
CA MET A 58 -3.28 1.54 6.50
C MET A 58 -4.04 2.44 7.45
N TRP A 59 -3.34 3.44 7.98
CA TRP A 59 -3.89 4.50 8.81
C TRP A 59 -3.95 5.79 8.01
N PRO A 60 -5.08 6.52 8.04
CA PRO A 60 -5.24 7.73 7.26
C PRO A 60 -4.35 8.85 7.83
N GLY A 61 -3.84 9.68 6.93
CA GLY A 61 -2.98 10.81 7.22
C GLY A 61 -3.01 11.80 6.06
N SER A 62 -2.48 13.00 6.25
CA SER A 62 -2.56 14.08 5.25
C SER A 62 -1.98 13.69 3.88
N ASN A 63 -1.00 12.78 3.86
CA ASN A 63 -0.35 12.28 2.63
C ASN A 63 -0.34 10.75 2.54
N THR A 64 -1.25 10.06 3.24
CA THR A 64 -1.32 8.59 3.13
C THR A 64 -2.04 8.21 1.84
N SER A 65 -1.37 7.44 0.99
CA SER A 65 -1.95 6.92 -0.23
C SER A 65 -1.41 5.52 -0.55
N VAL A 66 -2.19 4.80 -1.34
CA VAL A 66 -1.73 3.63 -2.07
C VAL A 66 -1.31 4.12 -3.45
N GLU A 67 -0.07 3.88 -3.83
CA GLU A 67 0.44 4.20 -5.16
C GLU A 67 0.81 2.91 -5.90
N LEU A 68 0.27 2.75 -7.10
CA LEU A 68 0.64 1.70 -8.03
C LEU A 68 1.45 2.32 -9.18
N GLN A 69 2.72 1.93 -9.29
CA GLN A 69 3.59 2.32 -10.39
C GLN A 69 3.70 1.20 -11.41
N LEU A 70 3.26 1.50 -12.63
CA LEU A 70 3.26 0.56 -13.76
C LEU A 70 4.36 0.97 -14.73
N ASN A 71 5.30 0.05 -14.97
CA ASN A 71 6.42 0.24 -15.88
C ASN A 71 6.38 -0.83 -16.97
N ALA A 72 6.14 -0.43 -18.22
CA ALA A 72 6.20 -1.33 -19.36
C ALA A 72 7.64 -1.54 -19.82
N THR A 73 8.09 -2.80 -19.77
CA THR A 73 9.34 -3.25 -20.38
C THR A 73 9.18 -3.62 -21.85
N SER A 74 7.95 -3.79 -22.35
CA SER A 74 7.62 -4.15 -23.74
C SER A 74 6.78 -3.08 -24.46
N ASN A 75 6.67 -3.23 -25.78
CA ASN A 75 6.25 -2.16 -26.70
C ASN A 75 4.77 -1.72 -26.63
N LYS A 76 3.87 -2.44 -25.93
CA LYS A 76 2.45 -2.08 -25.71
C LYS A 76 1.79 -3.10 -24.77
N GLY A 77 0.81 -2.65 -24.01
CA GLY A 77 -0.11 -3.51 -23.26
C GLY A 77 -1.08 -2.68 -22.43
N THR A 78 -2.24 -3.23 -22.11
CA THR A 78 -3.18 -2.60 -21.18
C THR A 78 -3.18 -3.38 -19.87
N VAL A 79 -3.20 -2.69 -18.74
CA VAL A 79 -3.33 -3.28 -17.41
C VAL A 79 -4.63 -2.85 -16.76
N ALA A 80 -5.41 -3.82 -16.32
CA ALA A 80 -6.51 -3.61 -15.39
C ALA A 80 -5.94 -3.46 -13.99
N THR A 81 -6.38 -2.46 -13.24
CA THR A 81 -5.97 -2.24 -11.85
C THR A 81 -7.19 -2.09 -10.97
N ILE A 82 -7.06 -2.52 -9.71
CA ILE A 82 -8.08 -2.34 -8.69
C ILE A 82 -7.42 -2.01 -7.35
N VAL A 83 -8.02 -1.07 -6.62
CA VAL A 83 -7.70 -0.79 -5.21
C VAL A 83 -9.00 -0.86 -4.43
N TYR A 84 -8.99 -1.53 -3.28
CA TYR A 84 -10.17 -1.67 -2.43
C TYR A 84 -9.77 -1.98 -0.98
N ASP A 85 -10.61 -1.62 -0.02
CA ASP A 85 -10.55 -2.11 1.36
C ASP A 85 -11.18 -3.50 1.43
N TYR A 86 -10.56 -4.45 2.12
CA TYR A 86 -10.97 -5.84 2.21
C TYR A 86 -12.42 -6.05 2.65
N LYS A 87 -13.02 -5.09 3.38
CA LYS A 87 -14.47 -5.14 3.69
C LYS A 87 -15.36 -5.20 2.43
N ASP A 88 -14.89 -4.68 1.31
CA ASP A 88 -15.59 -4.66 0.03
C ASP A 88 -15.20 -5.86 -0.86
N PHE A 89 -14.36 -6.79 -0.37
CA PHE A 89 -13.89 -7.96 -1.12
C PHE A 89 -15.03 -8.81 -1.70
N ALA A 90 -16.13 -8.97 -0.97
CA ALA A 90 -17.29 -9.74 -1.40
C ALA A 90 -17.94 -9.20 -2.68
N ARG A 91 -17.73 -7.92 -3.00
CA ARG A 91 -18.23 -7.30 -4.23
C ARG A 91 -17.35 -7.60 -5.44
N LEU A 92 -16.14 -8.12 -5.27
CA LEU A 92 -15.22 -8.32 -6.38
C LEU A 92 -15.58 -9.54 -7.22
N GLY A 93 -15.53 -9.35 -8.53
CA GLY A 93 -15.87 -10.36 -9.52
C GLY A 93 -17.38 -10.57 -9.67
N LYS A 94 -17.74 -11.34 -10.70
CA LYS A 94 -19.10 -11.81 -10.94
C LYS A 94 -19.13 -13.33 -11.00
N ALA A 95 -20.16 -13.92 -10.42
CA ALA A 95 -20.36 -15.35 -10.47
C ALA A 95 -20.81 -15.80 -11.87
N SER A 96 -20.34 -16.96 -12.33
CA SER A 96 -20.87 -17.64 -13.52
C SER A 96 -22.36 -17.91 -13.35
N LYS A 97 -23.10 -17.94 -14.47
CA LYS A 97 -24.51 -18.34 -14.47
C LYS A 97 -24.67 -19.84 -14.16
N GLU A 98 -23.70 -20.63 -14.59
CA GLU A 98 -23.68 -22.08 -14.44
C GLU A 98 -22.84 -22.48 -13.22
N GLU A 99 -23.25 -23.55 -12.56
CA GLU A 99 -22.51 -24.20 -11.49
C GLU A 99 -21.57 -25.26 -12.08
N ASP A 100 -20.40 -25.43 -11.46
CA ASP A 100 -19.49 -26.49 -11.81
C ASP A 100 -20.02 -27.88 -11.39
N ALA A 101 -19.26 -28.93 -11.67
CA ALA A 101 -19.62 -30.31 -11.33
C ALA A 101 -19.82 -30.56 -9.82
N PHE A 102 -19.40 -29.61 -8.97
CA PHE A 102 -19.54 -29.66 -7.51
C PHE A 102 -20.62 -28.70 -6.99
N GLY A 103 -21.41 -28.08 -7.87
CA GLY A 103 -22.47 -27.14 -7.48
C GLY A 103 -21.95 -25.74 -7.10
N THR A 104 -20.71 -25.39 -7.47
CA THR A 104 -20.11 -24.10 -7.12
C THR A 104 -20.06 -23.18 -8.33
N ARG A 105 -20.46 -21.92 -8.16
CA ARG A 105 -20.32 -20.89 -9.21
C ARG A 105 -18.91 -20.32 -9.19
N THR A 106 -18.22 -20.42 -10.32
CA THR A 106 -16.90 -19.82 -10.47
C THR A 106 -17.02 -18.30 -10.53
N ARG A 107 -16.15 -17.57 -9.82
CA ARG A 107 -16.08 -16.11 -9.93
C ARG A 107 -15.06 -15.69 -10.98
N THR A 108 -15.47 -14.77 -11.85
CA THR A 108 -14.60 -14.11 -12.81
C THR A 108 -14.30 -12.70 -12.30
N TYR A 109 -13.01 -12.33 -12.25
CA TYR A 109 -12.56 -11.06 -11.66
C TYR A 109 -12.15 -10.00 -12.68
N VAL A 110 -11.85 -10.37 -13.92
CA VAL A 110 -11.44 -9.43 -14.97
C VAL A 110 -12.34 -9.66 -16.19
N CYS A 111 -12.82 -8.57 -16.79
CA CYS A 111 -13.61 -8.62 -18.01
C CYS A 111 -12.69 -8.90 -19.21
N THR A 112 -12.58 -10.16 -19.61
CA THR A 112 -11.87 -10.61 -20.82
C THR A 112 -12.87 -10.91 -21.94
N ALA A 113 -12.40 -11.12 -23.17
CA ALA A 113 -13.29 -11.51 -24.28
C ALA A 113 -14.17 -12.74 -23.97
N PRO A 114 -13.66 -13.82 -23.33
CA PRO A 114 -14.51 -14.90 -22.83
C PRO A 114 -15.58 -14.45 -21.82
N ALA A 115 -15.28 -13.50 -20.94
CA ALA A 115 -16.25 -12.98 -19.95
C ALA A 115 -17.36 -12.15 -20.62
N VAL A 116 -17.02 -11.39 -21.67
CA VAL A 116 -18.01 -10.69 -22.51
C VAL A 116 -18.92 -11.70 -23.21
N ASN A 117 -18.34 -12.74 -23.82
CA ASN A 117 -19.09 -13.80 -24.49
C ASN A 117 -20.01 -14.58 -23.53
N ALA A 118 -19.58 -14.76 -22.27
CA ALA A 118 -20.40 -15.35 -21.21
C ALA A 118 -21.49 -14.41 -20.66
N GLY A 119 -21.51 -13.14 -21.11
CA GLY A 119 -22.46 -12.13 -20.68
C GLY A 119 -22.26 -11.67 -19.23
N LEU A 120 -21.02 -11.75 -18.72
CA LEU A 120 -20.68 -11.25 -17.38
C LEU A 120 -20.41 -9.74 -17.38
N CYS A 121 -20.02 -9.18 -18.52
CA CYS A 121 -19.76 -7.75 -18.70
C CYS A 121 -20.02 -7.32 -20.14
N SER A 122 -20.16 -6.02 -20.36
CA SER A 122 -20.26 -5.45 -21.71
C SER A 122 -18.88 -5.33 -22.37
N LEU A 123 -18.87 -5.12 -23.69
CA LEU A 123 -17.64 -4.85 -24.44
C LEU A 123 -16.93 -3.57 -23.94
N GLU A 124 -17.70 -2.57 -23.50
CA GLU A 124 -17.18 -1.31 -22.92
C GLU A 124 -16.46 -1.53 -21.58
N GLU A 125 -16.87 -2.56 -20.84
CA GLU A 125 -16.23 -2.95 -19.59
C GLU A 125 -14.98 -3.81 -19.79
N GLN A 126 -14.68 -4.25 -21.03
CA GLN A 126 -13.53 -5.11 -21.32
C GLN A 126 -12.22 -4.47 -20.85
N GLY A 127 -11.38 -5.29 -20.21
CA GLY A 127 -10.11 -4.86 -19.63
C GLY A 127 -10.23 -4.16 -18.27
N ASN A 128 -11.39 -4.22 -17.62
CA ASN A 128 -11.57 -3.78 -16.24
C ASN A 128 -11.75 -4.97 -15.29
N PHE A 129 -11.43 -4.76 -14.01
CA PHE A 129 -11.88 -5.66 -12.96
C PHE A 129 -13.41 -5.67 -12.88
N LEU A 130 -14.01 -6.83 -12.63
CA LEU A 130 -15.45 -6.99 -12.45
C LEU A 130 -15.83 -6.70 -11.00
N VAL A 131 -17.00 -6.10 -10.83
CA VAL A 131 -17.62 -5.87 -9.52
C VAL A 131 -19.10 -6.25 -9.62
N ASP A 132 -19.62 -6.83 -8.56
CA ASP A 132 -21.03 -7.18 -8.40
C ASP A 132 -21.78 -6.06 -7.67
N GLY A 133 -22.82 -5.55 -8.32
CA GLY A 133 -23.59 -4.41 -7.87
C GLY A 133 -22.93 -3.04 -8.07
N ASP A 134 -23.55 -2.01 -7.48
CA ASP A 134 -23.04 -0.63 -7.53
C ASP A 134 -21.80 -0.46 -6.63
N ILE A 135 -20.83 0.32 -7.12
CA ILE A 135 -19.60 0.68 -6.41
C ILE A 135 -19.73 2.00 -5.63
N ASN A 136 -20.80 2.76 -5.82
CA ASN A 136 -21.02 4.01 -5.10
C ASN A 136 -21.02 3.77 -3.58
N GLY A 137 -20.22 4.56 -2.87
CA GLY A 137 -20.05 4.45 -1.41
C GLY A 137 -19.13 3.31 -0.95
N THR A 138 -18.60 2.49 -1.87
CA THR A 138 -17.55 1.51 -1.57
C THR A 138 -16.16 2.15 -1.63
N SER A 139 -15.15 1.42 -1.19
CA SER A 139 -13.74 1.80 -1.36
C SER A 139 -13.15 1.44 -2.72
N ILE A 140 -13.91 0.76 -3.58
CA ILE A 140 -13.43 0.15 -4.81
C ILE A 140 -13.14 1.22 -5.86
N VAL A 141 -11.90 1.24 -6.35
CA VAL A 141 -11.47 2.04 -7.50
C VAL A 141 -10.84 1.13 -8.53
N ARG A 142 -11.28 1.24 -9.78
CA ARG A 142 -10.80 0.46 -10.91
C ARG A 142 -10.25 1.39 -11.98
N ASN A 143 -9.13 1.05 -12.58
CA ASN A 143 -8.62 1.77 -13.75
C ASN A 143 -8.12 0.80 -14.80
N ARG A 144 -8.38 1.14 -16.06
CA ARG A 144 -7.73 0.57 -17.23
C ARG A 144 -6.58 1.50 -17.63
N VAL A 145 -5.35 1.00 -17.61
CA VAL A 145 -4.16 1.79 -17.88
C VAL A 145 -3.45 1.24 -19.11
N ASP A 146 -3.37 2.06 -20.16
CA ASP A 146 -2.56 1.74 -21.33
C ASP A 146 -1.10 2.06 -21.03
N LEU A 147 -0.26 1.04 -21.17
CA LEU A 147 1.17 1.14 -20.95
C LEU A 147 1.89 1.55 -22.23
N GLU A 148 2.87 2.41 -22.06
CA GLU A 148 3.75 2.89 -23.12
C GLU A 148 5.19 2.58 -22.72
N GLN A 149 5.97 2.02 -23.64
CA GLN A 149 7.36 1.65 -23.35
C GLN A 149 8.16 2.87 -22.88
N GLY A 150 8.92 2.70 -21.80
CA GLY A 150 9.77 3.75 -21.23
C GLY A 150 9.03 4.84 -20.46
N LYS A 151 7.71 4.70 -20.27
CA LYS A 151 6.92 5.59 -19.41
C LYS A 151 6.43 4.83 -18.18
N VAL A 152 6.59 5.47 -17.01
CA VAL A 152 5.96 5.03 -15.76
C VAL A 152 4.60 5.70 -15.65
N LYS A 153 3.55 4.92 -15.42
CA LYS A 153 2.21 5.43 -15.09
C LYS A 153 1.95 5.17 -13.62
N SER A 154 1.53 6.19 -12.88
CA SER A 154 1.13 6.07 -11.47
C SER A 154 -0.38 6.17 -11.31
N VAL A 155 -0.95 5.23 -10.57
CA VAL A 155 -2.34 5.30 -10.08
C VAL A 155 -2.27 5.52 -8.58
N VAL A 156 -2.82 6.65 -8.12
CA VAL A 156 -2.77 7.06 -6.71
C VAL A 156 -4.17 7.00 -6.11
N TYR A 157 -4.29 6.30 -4.99
CA TYR A 157 -5.51 6.19 -4.22
C TYR A 157 -5.31 6.78 -2.81
N PRO A 158 -5.99 7.89 -2.46
CA PRO A 158 -5.84 8.51 -1.15
C PRO A 158 -6.52 7.67 -0.06
N VAL A 159 -5.80 7.42 1.03
CA VAL A 159 -6.32 6.69 2.18
C VAL A 159 -6.92 7.67 3.19
N THR A 160 -8.25 7.82 3.11
CA THR A 160 -9.01 8.75 3.97
C THR A 160 -9.57 8.09 5.22
N LYS A 161 -9.60 6.75 5.26
CA LYS A 161 -10.11 5.95 6.38
C LYS A 161 -9.15 4.82 6.71
N MET A 162 -9.11 4.43 7.98
CA MET A 162 -8.37 3.23 8.40
C MET A 162 -9.02 1.99 7.76
N GLY A 163 -8.20 1.06 7.27
CA GLY A 163 -8.69 -0.14 6.59
C GLY A 163 -7.56 -1.10 6.21
N TYR A 164 -7.94 -2.24 5.65
CA TYR A 164 -6.99 -3.22 5.10
C TYR A 164 -7.10 -3.17 3.57
N TYR A 165 -6.24 -2.35 2.96
CA TYR A 165 -6.33 -2.05 1.54
C TYR A 165 -5.56 -3.07 0.72
N CYS A 166 -6.19 -3.55 -0.33
CA CYS A 166 -5.68 -4.48 -1.30
C CYS A 166 -5.54 -3.81 -2.67
N VAL A 167 -4.48 -4.15 -3.39
CA VAL A 167 -4.18 -3.67 -4.73
C VAL A 167 -4.01 -4.87 -5.63
N GLY A 168 -4.79 -4.94 -6.71
CA GLY A 168 -4.66 -5.94 -7.75
C GLY A 168 -4.29 -5.32 -9.09
N ALA A 169 -3.46 -6.00 -9.86
CA ALA A 169 -3.15 -5.64 -11.24
C ALA A 169 -3.14 -6.89 -12.11
N GLY A 170 -3.79 -6.83 -13.27
CA GLY A 170 -3.84 -7.94 -14.22
C GLY A 170 -3.78 -7.44 -15.64
N GLU A 171 -3.31 -8.28 -16.56
CA GLU A 171 -3.34 -7.98 -17.98
C GLU A 171 -4.79 -7.79 -18.44
N ALA A 172 -5.08 -6.65 -19.05
CA ALA A 172 -6.36 -6.40 -19.66
C ALA A 172 -6.33 -6.99 -21.07
N ALA A 173 -7.19 -7.98 -21.33
CA ALA A 173 -7.32 -8.55 -22.67
C ALA A 173 -7.69 -7.44 -23.67
N GLU A 174 -6.92 -7.30 -24.75
CA GLU A 174 -7.19 -6.35 -25.82
C GLU A 174 -8.56 -6.64 -26.47
N PRO A 175 -9.36 -5.60 -26.79
CA PRO A 175 -10.55 -5.79 -27.62
C PRO A 175 -10.12 -6.29 -29.00
N ALA A 176 -10.74 -7.38 -29.46
CA ALA A 176 -10.51 -7.96 -30.79
C ALA A 176 -11.13 -7.12 -31.89
#